data_AF-A0A958XVQ2-F1
#
_entry.id   AF-A0A958XVQ2-F1
#
_cell.length_a   1.000
_cell.length_b   1.000
_cell.length_c   1.000
_cell.angle_alpha   90.00
_cell.angle_beta   90.00
_cell.angle_gamma   90.00
#
_symmetry.space_group_name_H-M   'P 1'
#
loop_
_entity.id
_entity.type
_entity.pdbx_description
1 polymer ?
#
loop_
_entity_poly.entity_id
_entity_poly.type
_entity_poly.pdbx_seq_one_letter_code
_entity_poly.pdbx_strand_id
1 'polypeptide(L)'
;MAKKQIILPNVPIHGIADRGKGVGRTDDGLTVFATGAVPGDVVDVFVQKKRRGHAEGLVERIVTPSPDRVTPFCEHFSVCGGCKWQNLDYEAQLRHKQRVVEDALLRIGKIEVGEFLPILGADETTYYRNNLEFGFS
;
A
#
# COMPACT_ATOMS: atom_id res chain seq x y z
N MET A 1 20.08 17.13 18.69
CA MET A 1 19.86 17.90 17.44
C MET A 1 18.61 17.36 16.77
N ALA A 2 17.57 18.17 16.60
CA ALA A 2 16.34 17.72 15.96
C ALA A 2 16.63 17.25 14.53
N LYS A 3 16.28 16.01 14.19
CA LYS A 3 16.31 15.54 12.80
C LYS A 3 15.47 16.49 11.97
N LYS A 4 16.06 17.14 10.98
CA LYS A 4 15.35 17.99 10.02
C LYS A 4 14.22 17.16 9.42
N GLN A 5 12.98 17.55 9.67
CA GLN A 5 11.80 16.89 9.10
C GLN A 5 11.85 17.10 7.59
N ILE A 6 11.79 16.00 6.82
CA ILE A 6 11.81 16.03 5.37
C ILE A 6 10.41 15.62 4.92
N ILE A 7 9.74 16.51 4.21
CA ILE A 7 8.47 16.24 3.53
C ILE A 7 8.78 16.12 2.03
N LEU A 8 8.33 15.04 1.41
CA LEU A 8 8.34 14.89 -0.05
C LEU A 8 6.95 15.25 -0.56
N PRO A 9 6.79 16.38 -1.27
CA PRO A 9 5.47 16.83 -1.70
C PRO A 9 4.98 16.08 -2.94
N ASN A 10 3.66 15.99 -3.10
CA ASN A 10 2.97 15.55 -4.32
C ASN A 10 3.47 14.23 -4.92
N VAL A 11 3.74 13.22 -4.10
CA VAL A 11 4.21 11.91 -4.59
C VAL A 11 3.05 11.10 -5.16
N PRO A 12 3.03 10.79 -6.48
CA PRO A 12 2.03 9.91 -7.06
C PRO A 12 2.30 8.45 -6.67
N ILE A 13 1.27 7.78 -6.15
CA ILE A 13 1.30 6.38 -5.73
C ILE A 13 0.71 5.53 -6.84
N HIS A 14 1.51 4.63 -7.40
CA HIS A 14 1.12 3.82 -8.58
C HIS A 14 0.91 2.35 -8.26
N GLY A 15 1.37 1.88 -7.11
CA GLY A 15 1.29 0.48 -6.76
C GLY A 15 1.33 0.24 -5.27
N ILE A 16 1.37 -1.04 -4.93
CA ILE A 16 1.47 -1.50 -3.55
C ILE A 16 2.76 -2.27 -3.39
N ALA A 17 3.49 -1.96 -2.33
CA ALA A 17 4.68 -2.68 -1.93
C ALA A 17 4.41 -3.55 -0.70
N ASP A 18 5.46 -4.23 -0.25
CA ASP A 18 5.40 -5.11 0.91
C ASP A 18 4.79 -4.47 2.15
N ARG A 19 4.11 -5.30 2.94
CA ARG A 19 3.46 -4.94 4.21
C ARG A 19 2.37 -3.88 4.08
N GLY A 20 1.85 -3.68 2.87
CA GLY A 20 0.71 -2.84 2.59
C GLY A 20 1.01 -1.35 2.48
N LYS A 21 2.27 -0.99 2.23
CA LYS A 21 2.64 0.39 1.92
C LYS A 21 2.32 0.71 0.47
N GLY A 22 1.83 1.92 0.18
CA GLY A 22 1.80 2.42 -1.19
C GLY A 22 3.24 2.65 -1.70
N VAL A 23 3.47 2.39 -2.98
CA VAL A 23 4.74 2.72 -3.65
C VAL A 23 4.50 3.75 -4.74
N GLY A 24 5.33 4.79 -4.69
CA GLY A 24 5.33 5.92 -5.58
C GLY A 24 6.74 6.27 -6.05
N ARG A 25 6.83 7.21 -6.98
CA ARG A 25 8.08 7.85 -7.36
C ARG A 25 7.86 9.35 -7.41
N THR A 26 8.83 10.09 -6.88
CA THR A 26 8.88 11.55 -7.06
C THR A 26 9.29 11.89 -8.49
N ASP A 27 9.11 13.15 -8.89
CA ASP A 27 9.51 13.65 -10.21
C ASP A 27 11.02 13.53 -10.47
N ASP A 28 11.85 13.60 -9.42
CA ASP A 28 13.30 13.37 -9.47
C ASP A 28 13.70 11.87 -9.47
N GLY A 29 12.72 10.97 -9.54
CA GLY A 29 12.92 9.52 -9.70
C GLY A 29 13.21 8.74 -8.41
N LEU A 30 13.09 9.38 -7.24
CA LEU A 30 13.25 8.70 -5.96
C LEU A 30 12.05 7.78 -5.68
N THR A 31 12.30 6.50 -5.39
CA THR A 31 11.23 5.58 -4.99
C THR A 31 10.80 5.86 -3.56
N VAL A 32 9.49 5.95 -3.30
CA VAL A 32 8.94 6.28 -1.99
C VAL A 32 7.94 5.23 -1.57
N PHE A 33 8.11 4.71 -0.35
CA PHE A 33 7.14 3.82 0.30
C PHE A 33 6.36 4.61 1.34
N ALA A 34 5.06 4.81 1.10
CA ALA A 34 4.18 5.63 1.92
C ALA A 34 3.16 4.75 2.66
N THR A 35 3.23 4.76 3.99
CA THR A 35 2.25 4.06 4.84
C THR A 35 0.95 4.86 4.89
N GLY A 36 -0.19 4.20 4.67
CA GLY A 36 -1.51 4.83 4.62
C GLY A 36 -1.94 5.32 3.24
N ALA A 37 -1.04 5.29 2.26
CA ALA A 37 -1.36 5.60 0.86
C ALA A 37 -1.85 4.35 0.12
N VAL A 38 -2.71 4.56 -0.87
CA VAL A 38 -3.19 3.54 -1.80
C VAL A 38 -2.88 3.96 -3.25
N PRO A 39 -2.84 3.01 -4.20
CA PRO A 39 -2.62 3.33 -5.61
C PRO A 39 -3.68 4.31 -6.13
N GLY A 40 -3.24 5.31 -6.90
CA GLY A 40 -4.07 6.41 -7.38
C GLY A 40 -4.03 7.65 -6.49
N ASP A 41 -3.52 7.58 -5.27
CA ASP A 41 -3.34 8.79 -4.46
C ASP A 41 -2.17 9.65 -4.99
N VAL A 42 -2.28 10.95 -4.76
CA VAL A 42 -1.14 11.89 -4.72
C VAL A 42 -1.01 12.39 -3.29
N VAL A 43 0.15 12.21 -2.66
CA VAL A 43 0.34 12.45 -1.22
C VAL A 43 1.61 13.24 -0.90
N ASP A 44 1.55 14.05 0.15
CA ASP A 44 2.74 14.55 0.82
C ASP A 44 3.22 13.50 1.83
N VAL A 45 4.50 13.13 1.75
CA VAL A 45 5.07 12.05 2.56
C VAL A 45 6.04 12.61 3.58
N PHE A 46 5.73 12.41 4.86
CA PHE A 46 6.65 12.65 5.95
C PHE A 46 7.70 11.52 6.00
N VAL A 47 8.95 11.84 5.66
CA VAL A 47 10.03 10.85 5.57
C VAL A 47 10.52 10.45 6.96
N GLN A 48 10.37 9.18 7.30
CA GLN A 48 10.89 8.60 8.53
C GLN A 48 12.28 8.00 8.33
N LYS A 49 12.54 7.41 7.16
CA LYS A 49 13.81 6.77 6.81
C LYS A 49 14.16 7.10 5.37
N LYS A 50 15.40 7.56 5.14
CA LYS A 50 15.95 7.77 3.80
C LYS A 50 17.14 6.84 3.61
N ARG A 51 17.16 6.10 2.51
CA ARG A 51 18.25 5.22 2.10
C ARG A 51 18.71 5.60 0.69
N ARG A 52 19.81 5.01 0.24
CA ARG A 52 20.26 5.19 -1.15
C ARG A 52 19.20 4.61 -2.10
N GLY A 53 18.60 5.46 -2.92
CA GLY A 53 17.62 5.08 -3.95
C GLY A 53 16.16 4.99 -3.50
N HIS A 54 15.85 5.06 -2.20
CA HIS A 54 14.46 5.11 -1.75
C HIS A 54 14.26 5.84 -0.40
N ALA A 55 13.03 6.27 -0.16
CA ALA A 55 12.57 6.80 1.12
C ALA A 55 11.37 6.00 1.63
N GLU A 56 11.22 5.94 2.94
CA GLU A 56 10.03 5.41 3.61
C GLU A 56 9.45 6.47 4.54
N GLY A 57 8.12 6.57 4.55
CA GLY A 57 7.42 7.56 5.33
C GLY A 57 5.96 7.24 5.59
N LEU A 58 5.31 8.19 6.25
CA LEU A 58 3.86 8.21 6.49
C LEU A 58 3.24 9.25 5.57
N VAL A 59 2.01 9.01 5.12
CA VAL A 59 1.20 10.06 4.51
C VAL A 59 0.96 11.15 5.54
N GLU A 60 1.46 12.34 5.27
CA GLU A 60 1.14 13.55 6.04
C GLU A 60 -0.18 14.14 5.55
N ARG A 61 -0.33 14.25 4.24
CA ARG A 61 -1.50 14.85 3.59
C ARG A 61 -1.82 14.12 2.30
N ILE A 62 -3.09 13.86 2.06
CA ILE A 62 -3.59 13.42 0.76
C ILE A 62 -3.92 14.66 -0.05
N VAL A 63 -3.19 14.89 -1.14
CA VAL A 63 -3.39 16.02 -2.06
C VAL A 63 -4.51 15.69 -3.03
N THR A 64 -4.51 14.46 -3.56
CA THR A 64 -5.58 13.94 -4.41
C THR A 64 -5.85 12.50 -4.01
N PRO A 65 -7.06 12.17 -3.53
CA PRO A 65 -7.39 10.80 -3.15
C PRO A 65 -7.58 9.93 -4.40
N SER A 66 -7.18 8.67 -4.30
CA SER A 66 -7.51 7.64 -5.27
C SER A 66 -9.03 7.49 -5.42
N PRO A 67 -9.56 7.25 -6.63
CA PRO A 67 -10.96 6.91 -6.82
C PRO A 67 -11.32 5.55 -6.20
N ASP A 68 -10.34 4.66 -6.02
CA ASP A 68 -10.53 3.34 -5.39
C ASP A 68 -10.44 3.41 -3.85
N ARG A 69 -10.26 4.60 -3.26
CA ARG A 69 -10.16 4.76 -1.81
C ARG A 69 -11.54 4.65 -1.18
N VAL A 70 -11.66 3.83 -0.14
CA VAL A 70 -12.89 3.67 0.65
C VAL A 70 -12.65 4.01 2.11
N THR A 71 -13.72 4.32 2.84
CA THR A 71 -13.65 4.51 4.29
C THR A 71 -13.52 3.15 4.97
N PRO A 72 -12.48 2.94 5.80
CA PRO A 72 -12.34 1.72 6.58
C PRO A 72 -13.55 1.45 7.48
N PHE A 73 -14.04 0.21 7.51
CA PHE A 73 -15.17 -0.15 8.37
C PHE A 73 -14.76 -0.33 9.84
N CYS A 74 -13.50 -0.66 10.11
CA CYS A 74 -12.99 -0.83 11.46
C CYS A 74 -12.42 0.48 12.00
N GLU A 75 -12.93 0.94 13.13
CA GLU A 75 -12.44 2.15 13.81
C GLU A 75 -10.96 2.07 14.23
N HIS A 76 -10.42 0.85 14.40
CA HIS A 76 -9.03 0.63 14.79
C HIS A 76 -8.05 0.55 13.60
N PHE A 77 -8.52 0.72 12.36
CA PHE A 77 -7.81 0.37 11.12
C PHE A 77 -6.42 1.02 10.94
N SER A 78 -6.13 2.16 11.57
CA SER A 78 -4.82 2.81 11.49
C SER A 78 -3.85 2.45 12.63
N VAL A 79 -4.33 1.81 13.69
CA VAL A 79 -3.58 1.61 14.94
C VAL A 79 -3.32 0.12 15.23
N CYS A 80 -4.34 -0.72 15.12
CA CYS A 80 -4.26 -2.15 15.47
C CYS A 80 -3.27 -2.92 14.56
N GLY A 81 -3.15 -2.51 13.29
CA GLY A 81 -2.21 -3.11 12.34
C GLY A 81 -2.60 -4.49 11.80
N GLY A 82 -3.73 -5.07 12.24
CA GLY A 82 -4.22 -6.37 11.75
C GLY A 82 -4.66 -6.34 10.28
N CYS A 83 -5.31 -5.26 9.84
CA CYS A 83 -5.67 -5.04 8.44
C CYS A 83 -4.77 -3.99 7.79
N LYS A 84 -4.45 -4.16 6.51
CA LYS A 84 -3.56 -3.23 5.77
C LYS A 84 -4.29 -2.32 4.78
N TRP A 85 -5.39 -2.79 4.18
CA TRP A 85 -6.03 -2.13 3.03
C TRP A 85 -7.55 -1.96 3.14
N GLN A 86 -8.12 -1.83 4.34
CA GLN A 86 -9.55 -1.47 4.45
C GLN A 86 -9.85 -0.08 3.87
N ASN A 87 -8.84 0.73 3.57
CA ASN A 87 -8.97 2.00 2.86
C ASN A 87 -8.87 1.88 1.33
N LEU A 88 -8.86 0.66 0.78
CA LEU A 88 -8.83 0.38 -0.65
C LEU A 88 -10.01 -0.51 -1.01
N ASP A 89 -10.73 -0.17 -2.07
CA ASP A 89 -11.83 -0.95 -2.60
C ASP A 89 -11.41 -2.41 -2.87
N TYR A 90 -12.34 -3.35 -2.66
CA TYR A 90 -12.01 -4.78 -2.72
C TYR A 90 -11.58 -5.22 -4.13
N GLU A 91 -12.24 -4.72 -5.18
CA GLU A 91 -11.85 -5.05 -6.56
C GLU A 91 -10.46 -4.49 -6.86
N ALA A 92 -10.15 -3.29 -6.36
CA ALA A 92 -8.80 -2.74 -6.46
C ALA A 92 -7.78 -3.62 -5.71
N GLN A 93 -8.10 -4.12 -4.52
CA GLN A 93 -7.23 -5.06 -3.81
C GLN A 93 -6.94 -6.31 -4.64
N LEU A 94 -7.95 -6.90 -5.31
CA LEU A 94 -7.76 -8.06 -6.18
C LEU A 94 -6.86 -7.73 -7.37
N ARG A 95 -7.11 -6.62 -8.07
CA ARG A 95 -6.26 -6.15 -9.18
C ARG A 95 -4.81 -5.97 -8.76
N HIS A 96 -4.56 -5.40 -7.59
CA HIS A 96 -3.19 -5.19 -7.12
C HIS A 96 -2.51 -6.49 -6.65
N LYS A 97 -3.24 -7.41 -6.01
CA LYS A 97 -2.71 -8.74 -5.69
C LYS A 97 -2.35 -9.53 -6.95
N GLN A 98 -3.18 -9.43 -7.99
CA GLN A 98 -2.94 -10.07 -9.29
C GLN A 98 -1.61 -9.58 -9.88
N ARG A 99 -1.42 -8.25 -9.95
CA ARG A 99 -0.17 -7.63 -10.45
C ARG A 99 1.06 -8.07 -9.67
N VAL A 100 0.96 -8.23 -8.35
CA VAL A 100 2.09 -8.70 -7.52
C VAL A 100 2.53 -10.11 -7.94
N VAL A 101 1.58 -11.00 -8.23
CA VAL A 101 1.88 -12.38 -8.69
C VAL A 101 2.48 -12.35 -10.10
N GLU A 102 1.88 -11.59 -11.01
CA GLU A 102 2.37 -11.42 -12.38
C GLU A 102 3.80 -10.87 -12.41
N ASP A 103 4.07 -9.79 -11.67
CA ASP A 103 5.40 -9.20 -11.54
C ASP A 103 6.41 -10.18 -10.94
N ALA A 104 6.00 -10.99 -9.96
CA ALA A 104 6.87 -11.99 -9.37
C ALA A 104 7.28 -13.08 -10.38
N LEU A 105 6.35 -13.57 -11.20
CA LEU A 105 6.64 -14.63 -12.18
C LEU A 105 7.38 -14.09 -13.41
N LEU A 106 6.88 -13.02 -14.01
CA LEU A 106 7.40 -12.49 -15.28
C LEU A 106 8.71 -11.71 -15.07
N ARG A 107 8.74 -10.78 -14.11
CA ARG A 107 9.88 -9.86 -13.95
C ARG A 107 10.99 -10.42 -13.09
N ILE A 108 10.64 -11.07 -11.98
CA ILE A 108 11.64 -11.62 -11.04
C ILE A 108 12.02 -13.04 -11.44
N GLY A 109 11.01 -13.91 -11.60
CA GLY A 109 11.20 -15.32 -11.97
C GLY A 109 11.63 -15.53 -13.41
N LYS A 110 11.33 -14.59 -14.31
CA LYS A 110 11.55 -14.71 -15.77
C LYS A 110 10.90 -15.98 -16.34
N ILE A 111 9.74 -16.34 -15.81
CA ILE A 111 8.97 -17.51 -16.20
C ILE A 111 7.93 -17.06 -17.23
N GLU A 112 7.89 -17.71 -18.39
CA GLU A 112 6.80 -17.52 -19.34
C GLU A 112 5.55 -18.23 -18.81
N VAL A 113 4.45 -17.47 -18.67
CA VAL A 113 3.16 -17.97 -18.23
C VAL A 113 2.20 -17.81 -19.41
N GLY A 114 1.50 -18.89 -19.78
CA GLY A 114 0.56 -18.86 -20.90
C GLY A 114 -0.64 -17.95 -20.63
N GLU A 115 -1.41 -18.26 -19.59
CA GLU A 115 -2.59 -17.49 -19.19
C GLU A 115 -2.59 -17.28 -17.68
N PHE A 116 -2.90 -16.04 -17.27
CA PHE A 116 -3.19 -15.70 -15.89
C PHE A 116 -4.69 -15.73 -15.66
N LEU A 117 -5.15 -16.64 -14.79
CA LEU A 117 -6.53 -16.61 -14.33
C LEU A 117 -6.72 -15.48 -13.30
N PRO A 118 -7.90 -14.83 -13.26
CA PRO A 118 -8.21 -13.84 -12.23
C PRO A 118 -8.18 -14.44 -10.82
N ILE A 119 -7.70 -13.68 -9.83
CA ILE A 119 -7.84 -14.06 -8.43
C ILE A 119 -9.32 -14.20 -8.07
N LEU A 120 -9.65 -15.35 -7.47
CA LEU A 120 -10.97 -15.57 -6.89
C LEU A 120 -11.15 -14.71 -5.64
N GLY A 121 -12.14 -13.81 -5.70
CA GLY A 121 -12.58 -13.04 -4.54
C GLY A 121 -13.25 -13.91 -3.48
N ALA A 122 -13.30 -13.40 -2.26
CA ALA A 122 -14.08 -14.00 -1.17
C ALA A 122 -15.50 -13.43 -1.18
N ASP A 123 -16.48 -14.29 -0.87
CA ASP A 123 -17.89 -13.87 -0.74
C ASP A 123 -18.08 -12.90 0.44
N GLU A 124 -17.39 -13.15 1.56
CA GLU A 124 -17.40 -12.28 2.74
C GLU A 124 -16.03 -11.61 2.93
N THR A 125 -15.99 -10.28 2.82
CA THR A 125 -14.76 -9.49 2.94
C THR A 125 -14.54 -8.91 4.34
N THR A 126 -15.54 -9.02 5.22
CA THR A 126 -15.54 -8.51 6.59
C THR A 126 -15.94 -9.62 7.58
N TYR A 127 -15.46 -9.56 8.81
CA TYR A 127 -15.80 -10.50 9.89
C TYR A 127 -15.54 -12.00 9.60
N TYR A 128 -14.79 -12.33 8.54
CA TYR A 128 -14.52 -13.71 8.11
C TYR A 128 -13.57 -14.51 9.02
N ARG A 129 -12.88 -13.87 9.97
CA ARG A 129 -11.93 -14.56 10.87
C ARG A 129 -12.69 -15.24 12.01
N ASN A 130 -12.55 -16.56 12.11
CA ASN A 130 -13.12 -17.38 13.20
C ASN A 130 -12.20 -17.54 14.42
N ASN A 131 -10.96 -17.05 14.35
CA ASN A 131 -9.99 -17.09 15.45
C ASN A 131 -9.26 -15.74 15.58
N LEU A 132 -9.03 -15.31 16.81
CA LEU A 132 -8.30 -14.08 17.16
C LEU A 132 -7.34 -14.38 18.31
N GLU A 133 -6.09 -13.93 18.14
CA GLU A 133 -5.06 -14.01 19.17
C GLU A 133 -4.72 -12.61 19.66
N PHE A 134 -4.78 -12.41 20.97
CA PHE A 134 -4.49 -11.15 21.63
C PHE A 134 -3.18 -11.27 22.41
N GLY A 135 -2.23 -10.37 22.13
CA GLY A 135 -1.03 -10.21 22.94
C GLY A 135 -1.33 -9.38 24.18
N PHE A 136 -0.82 -9.82 25.34
CA PHE A 136 -0.89 -9.09 26.61
C PHE A 136 0.52 -8.72 27.05
N SER A 137 0.72 -7.50 27.55
CA SER A 137 2.01 -6.96 27.99
C SER A 137 1.86 -6.21 29.30
#